data_AF-A0A9W7FEP7-F1
#
_entry.id   AF-A0A9W7FEP7-F1
#
_cell.length_a   1.000
_cell.length_b   1.000
_cell.length_c   1.000
_cell.angle_alpha   90.00
_cell.angle_beta   90.00
_cell.angle_gamma   90.00
#
_symmetry.space_group_name_H-M   'P 1'
#
loop_
_entity.id
_entity.type
_entity.pdbx_description
1 polymer ?
#
loop_
_entity_poly.entity_id
_entity_poly.type
_entity_poly.pdbx_seq_one_letter_code
_entity_poly.pdbx_strand_id
1 'polypeptide(L)'
;MKTALVMLLAMLTSSAFACTLDGCDHPDCGSCGGACCKLSITIPESTESVMNKLNASIVAGGPDGLYTPMMTAEGTLTFGDLRPYGKPIDFIGQAVHTTINGVYNDTVNFSLAPVSENETEVMAFSISQIAGAYCDDGQNYLNILQLVEGVKWDGGELDLDQVSHLDGSCPDPASSLKK
;
A
#
# COMPACT_ATOMS: atom_id res chain seq x y z
N MET A 1 -46.73 -42.56 -1.07
CA MET A 1 -46.18 -41.60 -2.05
C MET A 1 -46.72 -40.21 -1.77
N LYS A 2 -45.86 -39.31 -1.30
CA LYS A 2 -45.76 -37.87 -1.67
C LYS A 2 -44.94 -37.15 -0.60
N THR A 3 -43.66 -37.08 -0.89
CA THR A 3 -42.61 -36.35 -0.18
C THR A 3 -42.92 -34.86 -0.28
N ALA A 4 -43.06 -34.17 0.85
CA ALA A 4 -43.15 -32.71 0.89
C ALA A 4 -41.73 -32.14 0.73
N LEU A 5 -41.51 -31.47 -0.38
CA LEU A 5 -40.26 -30.82 -0.76
C LEU A 5 -40.11 -29.54 0.05
N VAL A 6 -39.19 -29.54 1.02
CA VAL A 6 -38.73 -28.35 1.73
C VAL A 6 -37.81 -27.58 0.79
N MET A 7 -38.30 -26.50 0.18
CA MET A 7 -37.43 -25.50 -0.45
C MET A 7 -37.06 -24.44 0.60
N LEU A 8 -35.97 -24.69 1.31
CA LEU A 8 -35.27 -23.66 2.06
C LEU A 8 -34.46 -22.83 1.05
N LEU A 9 -34.97 -21.66 0.68
CA LEU A 9 -34.26 -20.70 -0.16
C LEU A 9 -33.13 -20.11 0.67
N ALA A 10 -31.94 -20.71 0.59
CA ALA A 10 -30.73 -20.13 1.14
C ALA A 10 -30.41 -18.86 0.35
N MET A 11 -30.75 -17.70 0.93
CA MET A 11 -30.18 -16.44 0.51
C MET A 11 -28.68 -16.52 0.80
N LEU A 12 -27.90 -16.87 -0.22
CA LEU A 12 -26.47 -16.62 -0.25
C LEU A 12 -26.31 -15.10 -0.23
N THR A 13 -26.15 -14.54 0.97
CA THR A 13 -25.65 -13.19 1.15
C THR A 13 -24.28 -13.15 0.49
N SER A 14 -24.21 -12.56 -0.71
CA SER A 14 -22.95 -12.22 -1.35
C SER A 14 -22.27 -11.19 -0.44
N SER A 15 -21.42 -11.68 0.46
CA SER A 15 -20.50 -10.83 1.21
C SER A 15 -19.60 -10.20 0.18
N ALA A 16 -19.80 -8.91 -0.10
CA ALA A 16 -18.74 -8.13 -0.73
C ALA A 16 -17.49 -8.33 0.13
N PHE A 17 -16.40 -8.73 -0.50
CA PHE A 17 -15.13 -9.09 0.12
C PHE A 17 -14.48 -7.84 0.70
N ALA A 18 -15.03 -7.33 1.80
CA ALA A 18 -14.41 -6.25 2.56
C ALA A 18 -13.08 -6.77 3.14
N CYS A 19 -12.00 -6.02 2.94
CA CYS A 19 -10.77 -6.31 3.63
C CYS A 19 -11.00 -6.11 5.14
N THR A 20 -10.61 -7.10 5.94
CA THR A 20 -10.86 -7.15 7.40
C THR A 20 -9.56 -7.17 8.21
N LEU A 21 -8.44 -6.91 7.54
CA LEU A 21 -7.13 -6.81 8.17
C LEU A 21 -6.95 -5.42 8.80
N ASP A 22 -6.12 -5.34 9.84
CA ASP A 22 -5.72 -4.05 10.41
C ASP A 22 -5.12 -3.18 9.30
N GLY A 23 -5.60 -1.93 9.16
CA GLY A 23 -5.29 -1.03 8.04
C GLY A 23 -6.34 -0.98 6.93
N CYS A 24 -7.32 -1.88 6.89
CA CYS A 24 -8.41 -1.83 5.88
C CYS A 24 -9.59 -0.91 6.25
N ASP A 25 -9.42 -0.10 7.28
CA ASP A 25 -10.37 0.92 7.74
C ASP A 25 -10.15 2.31 7.12
N HIS A 26 -9.27 2.39 6.11
CA HIS A 26 -8.91 3.61 5.38
C HIS A 26 -9.38 3.58 3.90
N PRO A 27 -10.69 3.42 3.62
CA PRO A 27 -11.19 3.31 2.25
C PRO A 27 -11.00 4.63 1.48
N ASP A 28 -10.54 4.52 0.23
CA ASP A 28 -10.48 5.64 -0.70
C ASP A 28 -11.53 5.50 -1.80
N CYS A 29 -12.23 6.59 -2.11
CA CYS A 29 -13.26 6.65 -3.14
C CYS A 29 -12.94 7.72 -4.19
N GLY A 30 -11.90 7.49 -4.99
CA GLY A 30 -11.69 8.22 -6.23
C GLY A 30 -10.78 9.44 -6.11
N SER A 31 -9.96 9.52 -5.07
CA SER A 31 -9.03 10.65 -4.88
C SER A 31 -8.04 10.79 -6.04
N CYS A 32 -7.80 9.70 -6.79
CA CYS A 32 -6.95 9.68 -7.99
C CYS A 32 -7.70 9.45 -9.31
N GLY A 33 -9.03 9.66 -9.34
CA GLY A 33 -9.89 9.21 -10.45
C GLY A 33 -10.26 7.72 -10.41
N GLY A 34 -9.81 7.03 -9.36
CA GLY A 34 -10.11 5.67 -8.95
C GLY A 34 -9.57 5.47 -7.52
N ALA A 35 -9.75 4.29 -6.95
CA ALA A 35 -9.27 3.98 -5.60
C ALA A 35 -7.73 4.00 -5.53
N CYS A 36 -7.20 4.77 -4.59
CA CYS A 36 -5.77 4.92 -4.37
C CYS A 36 -5.45 5.32 -2.93
N CYS A 37 -4.18 5.26 -2.55
CA CYS A 37 -3.69 5.81 -1.30
C CYS A 37 -2.34 6.48 -1.52
N LYS A 38 -2.14 7.65 -0.93
CA LYS A 38 -0.91 8.43 -0.99
C LYS A 38 -0.50 8.88 0.40
N LEU A 39 0.66 8.44 0.86
CA LEU A 39 1.19 8.73 2.19
C LEU A 39 2.55 9.43 2.08
N SER A 40 2.84 10.34 3.01
CA SER A 40 4.21 10.76 3.34
C SER A 40 4.57 10.26 4.72
N ILE A 41 5.73 9.63 4.84
CA ILE A 41 6.20 8.95 6.05
C ILE A 41 7.65 9.34 6.28
N THR A 42 7.97 9.86 7.47
CA THR A 42 9.34 10.18 7.84
C THR A 42 9.98 9.01 8.58
N ILE A 43 11.13 8.54 8.10
CA ILE A 43 11.90 7.46 8.71
C ILE A 43 13.24 8.02 9.20
N PRO A 44 13.64 7.81 10.47
CA PRO A 44 14.88 8.32 11.04
C PRO A 44 16.11 7.49 10.63
N GLU A 45 16.28 7.29 9.32
CA GLU A 45 17.42 6.63 8.70
C GLU A 45 17.80 7.34 7.38
N SER A 46 19.02 7.10 6.89
CA SER A 46 19.46 7.61 5.60
C SER A 46 18.67 6.97 4.44
N THR A 47 18.57 7.68 3.31
CA THR A 47 17.82 7.25 2.13
C THR A 47 18.30 5.89 1.62
N GLU A 48 19.61 5.63 1.71
CA GLU A 48 20.22 4.35 1.32
C GLU A 48 19.81 3.20 2.25
N SER A 49 19.77 3.42 3.57
CA SER A 49 19.30 2.40 4.51
C SER A 49 17.83 2.07 4.28
N VAL A 50 16.99 3.11 4.14
CA VAL A 50 15.56 2.96 3.86
C VAL A 50 15.31 2.20 2.56
N MET A 51 16.01 2.58 1.49
CA MET A 51 15.94 1.91 0.19
C MET A 51 16.31 0.42 0.31
N ASN A 52 17.43 0.11 0.95
CA ASN A 52 17.91 -1.27 1.09
C ASN A 52 16.93 -2.15 1.86
N LYS A 53 16.35 -1.63 2.95
CA LYS A 53 15.39 -2.38 3.78
C LYS A 53 14.05 -2.60 3.07
N LEU A 54 13.50 -1.57 2.42
CA LEU A 54 12.28 -1.71 1.61
C LEU A 54 12.50 -2.66 0.44
N ASN A 55 13.62 -2.53 -0.27
CA ASN A 55 13.97 -3.43 -1.36
C ASN A 55 14.07 -4.88 -0.89
N ALA A 56 14.73 -5.13 0.24
CA ALA A 56 14.84 -6.48 0.81
C ALA A 56 13.47 -7.07 1.17
N SER A 57 12.57 -6.27 1.76
CA SER A 57 11.19 -6.68 2.05
C SER A 57 10.43 -7.04 0.77
N ILE A 58 10.42 -6.16 -0.23
CA ILE A 58 9.69 -6.36 -1.49
C ILE A 58 10.22 -7.57 -2.27
N VAL A 59 11.55 -7.73 -2.37
CA VAL A 59 12.16 -8.88 -3.07
C VAL A 59 11.85 -10.21 -2.38
N ALA A 60 11.63 -10.20 -1.07
CA ALA A 60 11.19 -11.37 -0.31
C ALA A 60 9.67 -11.65 -0.44
N GLY A 61 8.95 -10.84 -1.21
CA GLY A 61 7.50 -10.95 -1.38
C GLY A 61 6.71 -10.08 -0.41
N GLY A 62 7.34 -9.24 0.41
CA GLY A 62 6.71 -8.46 1.47
C GLY A 62 6.19 -9.34 2.63
N PRO A 63 5.49 -8.75 3.61
CA PRO A 63 5.03 -9.47 4.81
C PRO A 63 4.04 -10.61 4.53
N ASP A 64 3.23 -10.46 3.49
CA ASP A 64 2.20 -11.42 3.09
C ASP A 64 2.63 -12.34 1.92
N GLY A 65 3.81 -12.12 1.36
CA GLY A 65 4.33 -12.88 0.21
C GLY A 65 3.68 -12.53 -1.13
N LEU A 66 2.89 -11.46 -1.21
CA LEU A 66 2.10 -11.08 -2.39
C LEU A 66 2.68 -9.89 -3.17
N TYR A 67 3.88 -9.43 -2.81
CA TYR A 67 4.58 -8.38 -3.54
C TYR A 67 5.49 -8.95 -4.62
N THR A 68 5.46 -8.32 -5.80
CA THR A 68 6.36 -8.60 -6.92
C THR A 68 7.20 -7.36 -7.20
N PRO A 69 8.53 -7.44 -7.17
CA PRO A 69 9.39 -6.31 -7.51
C PRO A 69 9.31 -5.98 -9.00
N MET A 70 9.37 -4.69 -9.35
CA MET A 70 9.28 -4.22 -10.74
C MET A 70 10.63 -3.69 -11.23
N MET A 71 10.92 -3.87 -12.53
CA MET A 71 12.09 -3.24 -13.15
C MET A 71 11.89 -1.74 -13.27
N THR A 72 12.86 -0.96 -12.82
CA THR A 72 12.85 0.50 -12.95
C THR A 72 13.36 0.93 -14.33
N ALA A 73 13.10 2.19 -14.68
CA ALA A 73 13.67 2.79 -15.90
C ALA A 73 15.21 2.81 -15.91
N GLU A 74 15.83 2.74 -14.72
CA GLU A 74 17.28 2.69 -14.53
C GLU A 74 17.87 1.29 -14.75
N GLY A 75 17.04 0.29 -15.06
CA GLY A 75 17.48 -1.08 -15.30
C GLY A 75 17.83 -1.85 -14.03
N THR A 76 17.39 -1.38 -12.87
CA THR A 76 17.52 -2.07 -11.57
C THR A 76 16.18 -2.66 -11.14
N LEU A 77 16.23 -3.69 -10.31
CA LEU A 77 15.03 -4.29 -9.73
C LEU A 77 14.57 -3.49 -8.51
N THR A 78 13.26 -3.24 -8.41
CA THR A 78 12.54 -2.51 -7.36
C THR A 78 12.84 -1.02 -7.28
N PHE A 79 14.10 -0.61 -7.07
CA PHE A 79 14.50 0.78 -6.85
C PHE A 79 15.61 1.23 -7.80
N GLY A 80 15.46 2.42 -8.39
CA GLY A 80 16.47 3.12 -9.19
C GLY A 80 17.11 4.24 -8.39
N ASP A 81 18.40 4.47 -8.63
CA ASP A 81 19.18 5.56 -8.01
C ASP A 81 19.11 6.80 -8.89
N LEU A 82 18.52 7.87 -8.35
CA LEU A 82 18.34 9.14 -9.03
C LEU A 82 19.42 10.17 -8.69
N ARG A 83 20.29 9.90 -7.71
CA ARG A 83 21.38 10.79 -7.29
C ARG A 83 22.34 11.16 -8.44
N PRO A 84 22.72 10.23 -9.35
CA PRO A 84 23.57 10.57 -10.50
C PRO A 84 22.97 11.63 -11.43
N TYR A 85 21.65 11.83 -11.38
CA TYR A 85 20.93 12.80 -12.22
C TYR A 85 20.65 14.14 -11.50
N GLY A 86 21.15 14.34 -10.27
CA GLY A 86 20.97 15.58 -9.51
C GLY A 86 19.51 15.90 -9.21
N LYS A 87 18.69 14.88 -8.95
CA LYS A 87 17.27 15.05 -8.57
C LYS A 87 17.14 15.33 -7.07
N PRO A 88 16.04 15.98 -6.64
CA PRO A 88 15.77 16.21 -5.21
C PRO A 88 15.35 14.93 -4.45
N ILE A 89 15.17 13.82 -5.17
CA ILE A 89 14.84 12.50 -4.65
C ILE A 89 16.04 11.62 -4.93
N ASP A 90 16.46 10.83 -3.95
CA ASP A 90 17.61 9.93 -4.07
C ASP A 90 17.23 8.62 -4.76
N PHE A 91 16.08 8.04 -4.42
CA PHE A 91 15.63 6.76 -4.97
C PHE A 91 14.15 6.79 -5.37
N ILE A 92 13.82 6.07 -6.43
CA ILE A 92 12.45 5.84 -6.87
C ILE A 92 12.21 4.34 -7.02
N GLY A 93 11.08 3.83 -6.58
CA GLY A 93 10.80 2.40 -6.66
C GLY A 93 9.35 2.05 -6.97
N GLN A 94 9.16 0.81 -7.39
CA GLN A 94 7.85 0.25 -7.69
C GLN A 94 7.78 -1.25 -7.38
N ALA A 95 6.64 -1.67 -6.86
CA ALA A 95 6.22 -3.05 -6.72
C ALA A 95 4.79 -3.21 -7.25
N VAL A 96 4.40 -4.46 -7.52
CA VAL A 96 2.99 -4.85 -7.69
C VAL A 96 2.60 -5.68 -6.49
N HIS A 97 1.46 -5.36 -5.89
CA HIS A 97 0.80 -6.22 -4.90
C HIS A 97 -0.35 -6.94 -5.56
N THR A 98 -0.42 -8.26 -5.40
CA THR A 98 -1.57 -9.05 -5.84
C THR A 98 -2.53 -9.22 -4.66
N THR A 99 -3.80 -8.89 -4.85
CA THR A 99 -4.82 -9.01 -3.80
C THR A 99 -4.92 -10.44 -3.28
N ILE A 100 -5.35 -10.63 -2.02
CA ILE A 100 -5.37 -11.94 -1.34
C ILE A 100 -6.14 -13.05 -2.09
N ASN A 101 -7.12 -12.68 -2.90
CA ASN A 101 -7.88 -13.62 -3.74
C ASN A 101 -7.13 -14.03 -5.04
N GLY A 102 -5.95 -13.45 -5.31
CA GLY A 102 -5.13 -13.70 -6.48
C GLY A 102 -5.65 -13.08 -7.79
N VAL A 103 -6.67 -12.21 -7.73
CA VAL A 103 -7.40 -11.77 -8.93
C VAL A 103 -6.94 -10.41 -9.43
N TYR A 104 -6.65 -9.48 -8.52
CA TYR A 104 -6.38 -8.09 -8.87
C TYR A 104 -4.96 -7.70 -8.49
N ASN A 105 -4.45 -6.70 -9.20
CA ASN A 105 -3.14 -6.12 -8.94
C ASN A 105 -3.31 -4.65 -8.58
N ASP A 106 -2.57 -4.22 -7.58
CA ASP A 106 -2.36 -2.82 -7.25
C ASP A 106 -0.89 -2.50 -7.49
N THR A 107 -0.59 -1.32 -8.01
CA THR A 107 0.81 -0.85 -8.07
C THR A 107 1.12 -0.12 -6.78
N VAL A 108 2.32 -0.29 -6.23
CA VAL A 108 2.83 0.47 -5.08
C VAL A 108 4.12 1.15 -5.52
N ASN A 109 4.17 2.47 -5.40
CA ASN A 109 5.25 3.32 -5.86
C ASN A 109 5.87 4.05 -4.67
N PHE A 110 7.18 4.27 -4.73
CA PHE A 110 7.95 4.94 -3.69
C PHE A 110 8.83 6.02 -4.28
N SER A 111 8.97 7.14 -3.58
CA SER A 111 10.11 8.05 -3.75
C SER A 111 10.72 8.38 -2.40
N LEU A 112 12.05 8.34 -2.33
CA LEU A 112 12.83 8.53 -1.11
C LEU A 112 13.65 9.81 -1.24
N ALA A 113 13.37 10.80 -0.42
CA ALA A 113 14.08 12.08 -0.39
C ALA A 113 14.75 12.28 0.97
N PRO A 114 16.00 12.81 1.02
CA PRO A 114 16.63 13.13 2.29
C PRO A 114 15.97 14.39 2.90
N VAL A 115 15.52 14.29 4.15
CA VAL A 115 15.16 15.45 4.98
C VAL A 115 16.40 15.96 5.72
N SER A 116 17.23 15.03 6.20
CA SER A 116 18.57 15.28 6.73
C SER A 116 19.50 14.10 6.42
N GLU A 117 20.73 14.09 6.94
CA GLU A 117 21.69 12.98 6.73
C GLU A 117 21.14 11.62 7.20
N ASN A 118 20.34 11.60 8.28
CA ASN A 118 19.79 10.39 8.89
C ASN A 118 18.27 10.46 9.01
N GLU A 119 17.61 11.16 8.08
CA GLU A 119 16.15 11.24 8.05
C GLU A 119 15.67 11.27 6.60
N THR A 120 14.73 10.41 6.28
CA THR A 120 14.21 10.19 4.94
C THR A 120 12.71 10.43 4.92
N GLU A 121 12.25 11.24 3.97
CA GLU A 121 10.84 11.25 3.58
C GLU A 121 10.60 10.13 2.57
N VAL A 122 9.69 9.23 2.91
CA VAL A 122 9.13 8.21 2.03
C VAL A 122 7.77 8.70 1.57
N MET A 123 7.69 9.15 0.31
CA MET A 123 6.38 9.27 -0.33
C MET A 123 6.01 7.92 -0.93
N ALA A 124 4.90 7.35 -0.49
CA ALA A 124 4.38 6.08 -0.96
C ALA A 124 3.01 6.27 -1.62
N PHE A 125 2.78 5.58 -2.73
CA PHE A 125 1.55 5.68 -3.50
C PHE A 125 1.09 4.32 -4.01
N SER A 126 -0.11 3.90 -3.63
CA SER A 126 -0.74 2.69 -4.14
C SER A 126 -2.01 3.01 -4.93
N ILE A 127 -2.20 2.32 -6.05
CA ILE A 127 -3.38 2.49 -6.89
C ILE A 127 -3.81 1.16 -7.50
N SER A 128 -5.12 0.93 -7.48
CA SER A 128 -5.73 -0.26 -8.06
C SER A 128 -5.72 -0.24 -9.59
N GLN A 129 -5.29 -1.36 -10.18
CA GLN A 129 -5.26 -1.54 -11.64
C GLN A 129 -6.60 -2.03 -12.22
N ILE A 130 -7.68 -1.87 -11.46
CA ILE A 130 -9.03 -2.24 -11.88
C ILE A 130 -9.68 -1.02 -12.54
N ALA A 131 -9.88 -1.09 -13.86
CA ALA A 131 -10.55 -0.04 -14.59
C ALA A 131 -11.96 0.22 -14.04
N GLY A 132 -12.22 1.45 -13.62
CA GLY A 132 -13.52 1.86 -13.06
C GLY A 132 -13.74 1.49 -11.60
N ALA A 133 -12.74 0.95 -10.89
CA ALA A 133 -12.81 0.80 -9.43
C ALA A 133 -12.72 2.18 -8.77
N TYR A 134 -13.90 2.72 -8.45
CA TYR A 134 -14.00 4.03 -7.81
C TYR A 134 -13.61 3.98 -6.33
N CYS A 135 -13.96 2.91 -5.62
CA CYS A 135 -13.64 2.73 -4.20
C CYS A 135 -12.83 1.44 -3.95
N ASP A 136 -12.03 1.44 -2.89
CA ASP A 136 -11.49 0.24 -2.26
C ASP A 136 -11.97 0.10 -0.80
N ASP A 137 -11.77 -1.07 -0.23
CA ASP A 137 -12.00 -1.33 1.19
C ASP A 137 -10.68 -1.15 1.98
N GLY A 138 -9.95 -0.07 1.69
CA GLY A 138 -8.67 0.26 2.34
C GLY A 138 -7.45 -0.54 1.86
N GLN A 139 -7.60 -1.32 0.80
CA GLN A 139 -6.54 -2.18 0.27
C GLN A 139 -5.28 -1.38 -0.13
N ASN A 140 -5.43 -0.22 -0.76
CA ASN A 140 -4.27 0.59 -1.18
C ASN A 140 -3.50 1.16 0.02
N TYR A 141 -4.17 1.47 1.13
CA TYR A 141 -3.49 1.87 2.38
C TYR A 141 -2.72 0.70 2.99
N LEU A 142 -3.38 -0.45 3.14
CA LEU A 142 -2.75 -1.67 3.66
C LEU A 142 -1.52 -2.04 2.83
N ASN A 143 -1.60 -1.96 1.50
CA ASN A 143 -0.50 -2.28 0.59
C ASN A 143 0.75 -1.42 0.85
N ILE A 144 0.59 -0.19 1.32
CA ILE A 144 1.72 0.67 1.70
C ILE A 144 2.18 0.30 3.10
N LEU A 145 1.27 0.32 4.08
CA LEU A 145 1.62 0.17 5.48
C LEU A 145 2.33 -1.14 5.78
N GLN A 146 1.83 -2.27 5.27
CA GLN A 146 2.46 -3.54 5.58
C GLN A 146 3.92 -3.60 5.10
N LEU A 147 4.27 -2.96 3.98
CA LEU A 147 5.68 -2.87 3.55
C LEU A 147 6.53 -2.03 4.50
N VAL A 148 6.01 -0.92 4.99
CA VAL A 148 6.77 0.02 5.82
C VAL A 148 6.86 -0.48 7.27
N GLU A 149 5.75 -0.97 7.84
CA GLU A 149 5.71 -1.56 9.19
C GLU A 149 6.41 -2.91 9.28
N GLY A 150 6.40 -3.69 8.20
CA GLY A 150 7.07 -4.99 8.13
C GLY A 150 8.59 -4.90 8.16
N VAL A 151 9.16 -3.70 8.00
CA VAL A 151 10.59 -3.45 8.08
C VAL A 151 11.01 -3.17 9.53
N LYS A 152 12.16 -3.72 9.92
CA LYS A 152 12.81 -3.41 11.19
C LYS A 152 13.68 -2.15 11.06
N TRP A 153 13.15 -1.02 11.51
CA TRP A 153 13.89 0.24 11.55
C TRP A 153 14.81 0.30 12.77
N ASP A 154 15.95 0.96 12.61
CA ASP A 154 16.94 1.16 13.66
C ASP A 154 16.40 2.09 14.76
N GLY A 155 15.50 3.00 14.38
CA GLY A 155 14.76 3.90 15.28
C GLY A 155 13.62 3.24 16.05
N GLY A 156 13.30 1.97 15.78
CA GLY A 156 12.20 1.24 16.43
C GLY A 156 11.00 1.01 15.51
N GLU A 157 9.81 0.86 16.11
CA GLU A 157 8.56 0.72 15.37
C GLU A 157 8.17 2.07 14.73
N LEU A 158 7.45 2.00 13.61
CA LEU A 158 6.93 3.18 12.95
C LEU A 158 5.87 3.85 13.85
N ASP A 159 6.01 5.16 14.06
CA ASP A 159 4.98 5.96 14.71
C ASP A 159 3.90 6.31 13.67
N LEU A 160 2.78 5.58 13.71
CA LEU A 160 1.68 5.79 12.76
C LEU A 160 1.04 7.18 12.88
N ASP A 161 1.17 7.85 14.04
CA ASP A 161 0.68 9.23 14.21
C ASP A 161 1.49 10.23 13.36
N GLN A 162 2.66 9.82 12.82
CA GLN A 162 3.51 10.64 11.94
C GLN A 162 3.28 10.34 10.45
N VAL A 163 2.38 9.42 10.12
CA VAL A 163 2.00 9.14 8.72
C VAL A 163 1.03 10.23 8.25
N SER A 164 1.40 10.94 7.20
CA SER A 164 0.58 11.99 6.61
C SER A 164 -0.20 11.48 5.40
N HIS A 165 -1.52 11.57 5.45
CA HIS A 165 -2.42 11.25 4.35
C HIS A 165 -2.48 12.42 3.36
N LEU A 166 -2.15 12.17 2.10
CA LEU A 166 -2.00 13.22 1.10
C LEU A 166 -3.19 13.26 0.13
N ASP A 167 -3.49 14.48 -0.35
CA ASP A 167 -4.46 14.76 -1.41
C ASP A 167 -5.89 14.24 -1.13
N GLY A 168 -6.23 14.02 0.14
CA GLY A 168 -7.52 13.48 0.58
C GLY A 168 -7.68 11.97 0.38
N SER A 169 -6.61 11.27 -0.03
CA SER A 169 -6.63 9.82 -0.23
C SER A 169 -6.56 9.04 1.08
N CYS A 170 -7.18 7.86 1.08
CA CYS A 170 -7.18 6.88 2.19
C CYS A 170 -7.27 7.52 3.59
N PRO A 171 -8.25 8.41 3.84
CA PRO A 171 -8.28 9.21 5.06
C PRO A 171 -8.33 8.33 6.31
N ASP A 172 -7.92 8.89 7.45
CA ASP A 172 -8.14 8.27 8.76
C ASP A 172 -9.57 7.75 8.87
N PRO A 173 -9.79 6.62 9.56
CA PRO A 173 -11.12 6.10 9.77
C PRO A 173 -11.88 7.15 10.56
N ALA A 174 -12.81 7.85 9.90
CA ALA A 174 -13.77 8.65 10.63
C ALA A 174 -14.42 7.71 11.65
N SER A 175 -14.59 8.15 12.90
CA SER A 175 -15.58 7.59 13.82
C SER A 175 -16.82 7.21 13.01
N SER A 176 -16.98 5.93 12.70
CA SER A 176 -17.84 5.46 11.61
C SER A 176 -19.31 5.38 12.04
N LEU A 177 -19.76 6.47 12.66
CA LEU A 177 -21.13 6.81 13.02
C LEU A 177 -21.25 8.30 12.72
N LYS A 178 -21.86 8.73 11.61
CA LYS A 178 -23.28 8.59 11.35
C LYS A 178 -23.55 8.73 9.84
N LYS A 179 -24.13 7.70 9.24
CA LYS A 179 -25.21 7.89 8.26
C LYS A 179 -26.52 7.55 8.95
#